data_AF-A0A7S3Z5V3-F1
#
_entry.id   AF-A0A7S3Z5V3-F1
#
_cell.length_a   1.000
_cell.length_b   1.000
_cell.length_c   1.000
_cell.angle_alpha   90.00
_cell.angle_beta   90.00
_cell.angle_gamma   90.00
#
_symmetry.space_group_name_H-M   'P 1'
#
loop_
_entity.id
_entity.type
_entity.pdbx_description
1 polymer ?
#
loop_
_entity_poly.entity_id
_entity_poly.type
_entity_poly.pdbx_seq_one_letter_code
_entity_poly.pdbx_strand_id
1 'polypeptide(L)'
;MIDAAYVRTLQVLEEHKEECKALALKLLDKETINHDDIVGVLGDRPFETDAYQEYLRNTKKQQEDFEKELEELNKADQEDKKGEEKGDENLQPGLAMDGEAKPEPR
;
A
#
# COMPACT_ATOMS: atom_id res chain seq x y z
N MET A 1 40.52 6.34 -0.15
CA MET A 1 39.41 6.01 -1.07
C MET A 1 38.05 6.38 -0.47
N ILE A 2 37.80 6.05 0.81
CA ILE A 2 36.54 6.39 1.51
C ILE A 2 36.37 7.91 1.63
N ASP A 3 37.39 8.63 2.07
CA ASP A 3 37.29 10.09 2.27
C ASP A 3 36.94 10.84 0.98
N ALA A 4 37.52 10.42 -0.16
CA ALA A 4 37.22 11.00 -1.46
C ALA A 4 35.76 10.74 -1.89
N ALA A 5 35.25 9.53 -1.65
CA ALA A 5 33.85 9.20 -1.94
C ALA A 5 32.88 9.98 -1.02
N TYR A 6 33.25 10.18 0.24
CA TYR A 6 32.48 10.98 1.19
C TYR A 6 32.38 12.44 0.74
N VAL A 7 33.53 13.08 0.43
CA VAL A 7 33.57 14.46 -0.05
C VAL A 7 32.77 14.62 -1.33
N ARG A 8 32.91 13.70 -2.30
CA ARG A 8 32.12 13.72 -3.53
C ARG A 8 30.62 13.61 -3.25
N THR A 9 30.21 12.73 -2.35
CA THR A 9 28.79 12.56 -2.01
C THR A 9 28.23 13.82 -1.35
N LEU A 10 28.98 14.44 -0.43
CA LEU A 10 28.57 15.72 0.17
C LEU A 10 28.39 16.81 -0.88
N GLN A 11 29.29 16.92 -1.86
CA GLN A 11 29.16 17.90 -2.93
C GLN A 11 27.90 17.68 -3.75
N VAL A 12 27.60 16.44 -4.14
CA VAL A 12 26.38 16.11 -4.90
C VAL A 12 25.12 16.42 -4.10
N LEU A 13 25.10 16.12 -2.79
CA LEU A 13 23.96 16.41 -1.93
C LEU A 13 23.76 17.92 -1.70
N GLU A 14 24.84 18.70 -1.63
CA GLU A 14 24.75 20.15 -1.47
C GLU A 14 24.37 20.84 -2.79
N GLU A 15 24.81 20.31 -3.94
CA GLU A 15 24.40 20.78 -5.28
C GLU A 15 22.89 20.59 -5.51
N HIS A 16 22.33 19.44 -5.10
CA HIS A 16 20.92 19.09 -5.26
C HIS A 16 20.10 19.24 -3.97
N LYS A 17 20.47 20.20 -3.13
CA LYS A 17 19.90 20.36 -1.79
C LYS A 17 18.40 20.67 -1.82
N GLU A 18 17.96 21.48 -2.77
CA GLU A 18 16.55 21.87 -2.90
C GLU A 18 15.69 20.69 -3.37
N GLU A 19 16.19 19.89 -4.31
CA GLU A 19 15.59 18.64 -4.75
C GLU A 19 15.46 17.63 -3.61
N CYS A 20 16.53 17.45 -2.82
CA CYS A 20 16.51 16.59 -1.64
C CYS A 20 15.48 17.09 -0.60
N LYS A 21 15.38 18.40 -0.41
CA LYS A 21 14.40 19.00 0.50
C LYS A 21 12.97 18.80 0.01
N ALA A 22 12.71 18.94 -1.29
CA ALA A 22 11.39 18.70 -1.87
C ALA A 22 10.94 17.24 -1.66
N LEU A 23 11.84 16.27 -1.86
CA LEU A 23 11.58 14.86 -1.56
C LEU A 23 11.34 14.62 -0.07
N ALA A 24 12.12 15.25 0.81
CA ALA A 24 11.96 15.11 2.25
C ALA A 24 10.59 15.64 2.73
N LEU A 25 10.13 16.78 2.19
CA LEU A 25 8.79 17.29 2.46
C LEU A 25 7.70 16.33 1.98
N LYS A 26 7.85 15.77 0.78
CA LYS A 26 6.91 14.78 0.24
C LYS A 26 6.81 13.52 1.10
N LEU A 27 7.94 13.07 1.66
CA LEU A 27 7.99 11.94 2.60
C LEU A 27 7.27 12.23 3.91
N LEU A 28 7.34 13.46 4.42
CA LEU A 28 6.58 13.84 5.61
C LEU A 28 5.06 13.78 5.38
N ASP A 29 4.60 14.07 4.16
CA ASP A 29 3.17 14.05 3.82
C ASP A 29 2.63 12.63 3.56
N LYS A 30 3.41 11.77 2.88
CA LYS A 30 2.95 10.49 2.35
C LYS A 30 3.48 9.25 3.09
N GLU A 31 4.44 9.44 4.01
CA GLU A 31 5.21 8.42 4.76
C GLU A 31 6.08 7.48 3.90
N THR A 32 5.57 7.07 2.74
CA THR A 32 6.26 6.26 1.72
C THR A 32 6.10 6.93 0.35
N ILE A 33 7.16 6.96 -0.44
CA ILE A 33 7.15 7.46 -1.82
C ILE A 33 7.59 6.35 -2.78
N ASN A 34 6.89 6.23 -3.90
CA ASN A 34 7.20 5.27 -4.96
C ASN A 34 8.01 5.92 -6.09
N HIS A 35 8.40 5.12 -7.09
CA HIS A 35 9.13 5.62 -8.25
C HIS A 35 8.41 6.80 -8.94
N ASP A 36 7.10 6.67 -9.15
CA ASP A 36 6.32 7.71 -9.83
C ASP A 36 6.27 9.02 -9.01
N ASP A 37 6.32 8.94 -7.66
CA ASP A 37 6.41 10.12 -6.79
C ASP A 37 7.78 10.80 -6.92
N ILE A 38 8.86 10.02 -7.01
CA ILE A 38 10.22 10.55 -7.19
C ILE A 38 10.33 11.26 -8.54
N VAL A 39 9.81 10.64 -9.61
CA VAL A 39 9.76 11.25 -10.94
C VAL A 39 8.91 12.52 -10.94
N GLY A 40 7.79 12.54 -10.19
CA GLY A 40 6.97 13.74 -10.05
C GLY A 40 7.67 14.92 -9.36
N VAL A 41 8.64 14.66 -8.48
CA VAL A 41 9.38 15.70 -7.75
C VAL A 41 10.67 16.10 -8.47
N LEU A 42 11.42 15.13 -9.00
CA LEU A 42 12.76 15.33 -9.57
C LEU A 42 12.80 15.35 -11.10
N GLY A 43 11.73 14.93 -11.77
CA GLY A 43 11.71 14.65 -13.20
C GLY A 43 12.30 13.27 -13.55
N ASP A 44 12.41 13.02 -14.85
CA ASP A 44 12.92 11.75 -15.37
C ASP A 44 14.41 11.57 -15.06
N ARG A 45 14.80 10.32 -14.82
CA ARG A 45 16.19 9.97 -14.54
C ARG A 45 17.07 10.30 -15.76
N PRO A 46 18.12 11.15 -15.64
CA PRO A 46 18.90 11.64 -16.78
C PRO A 46 19.90 10.62 -17.34
N PHE A 47 19.89 9.37 -16.85
CA PHE A 47 20.75 8.29 -17.32
C PHE A 47 19.90 7.08 -17.65
N GLU A 48 19.91 6.68 -18.93
CA GLU A 48 19.26 5.45 -19.35
C GLU A 48 20.10 4.24 -18.94
N THR A 49 19.47 3.34 -18.18
CA THR A 49 20.00 1.99 -17.96
C THR A 49 18.90 1.03 -18.34
N ASP A 50 19.07 0.31 -19.44
CA ASP A 50 18.08 -0.63 -19.98
C ASP A 50 17.56 -1.58 -18.89
N ALA A 51 18.48 -2.08 -18.05
CA ALA A 51 18.17 -2.96 -16.93
C ALA A 51 17.23 -2.34 -15.88
N TYR A 52 17.33 -1.03 -15.64
CA TYR A 52 16.46 -0.36 -14.65
C TYR A 52 15.03 -0.22 -15.17
N GLN A 53 14.88 0.15 -16.44
CA GLN A 53 13.56 0.26 -17.07
C GLN A 53 12.89 -1.10 -17.20
N GLU A 54 13.66 -2.14 -17.55
CA GLU A 54 13.16 -3.51 -17.59
C GLU A 54 12.71 -4.01 -16.21
N TYR A 55 13.51 -3.74 -15.16
CA TYR A 55 13.12 -4.06 -13.79
C TYR A 55 11.81 -3.39 -13.38
N LEU A 56 11.68 -2.08 -13.63
CA LEU A 56 10.45 -1.34 -13.30
C LEU A 56 9.22 -1.90 -14.02
N ARG A 57 9.35 -2.23 -15.31
CA ARG A 57 8.26 -2.86 -16.08
C ARG A 57 7.88 -4.22 -15.52
N ASN A 58 8.87 -5.06 -15.20
CA ASN A 58 8.62 -6.38 -14.66
C ASN A 58 7.94 -6.31 -13.28
N THR A 59 8.40 -5.40 -12.41
CA THR A 59 7.77 -5.20 -11.09
C THR A 59 6.33 -4.69 -11.22
N LYS A 60 6.06 -3.73 -12.12
CA LYS A 60 4.68 -3.25 -12.36
C LYS A 60 3.77 -4.39 -12.85
N LYS A 61 4.25 -5.20 -13.81
CA LYS A 61 3.50 -6.36 -14.30
C LYS A 61 3.21 -7.37 -13.19
N GLN A 62 4.20 -7.67 -12.35
CA GLN A 62 4.03 -8.59 -11.22
C GLN A 62 2.98 -8.08 -10.21
N GLN A 63 2.95 -6.77 -9.93
CA GLN A 63 1.92 -6.19 -9.07
C GLN A 63 0.53 -6.32 -9.71
N GLU A 64 0.38 -5.99 -10.99
CA GLU A 64 -0.89 -6.12 -11.71
C GLU A 64 -1.40 -7.57 -11.75
N ASP A 65 -0.51 -8.54 -11.95
CA ASP A 65 -0.86 -9.96 -11.96
C ASP A 65 -1.30 -10.43 -10.57
N PHE A 66 -0.62 -9.98 -9.50
CA PHE A 66 -1.00 -10.29 -8.11
C PHE A 66 -2.33 -9.66 -7.71
N GLU A 67 -2.59 -8.41 -8.11
CA GLU A 67 -3.87 -7.73 -7.85
C GLU A 67 -5.03 -8.46 -8.53
N LYS A 68 -4.86 -8.91 -9.78
CA LYS A 68 -5.87 -9.70 -10.49
C LYS A 68 -6.15 -11.04 -9.80
N GLU A 69 -5.12 -11.76 -9.39
CA GLU A 69 -5.28 -13.02 -8.66
C GLU A 69 -6.04 -12.82 -7.34
N LEU A 70 -5.71 -11.75 -6.60
CA LEU A 70 -6.40 -11.39 -5.37
C LEU A 70 -7.88 -11.03 -5.61
N GLU A 71 -8.19 -10.33 -6.70
CA GLU A 71 -9.58 -10.06 -7.10
C GLU A 71 -10.35 -11.31 -7.47
N GLU A 72 -9.73 -12.27 -8.17
CA GLU A 72 -10.37 -13.53 -8.54
C GLU A 72 -10.68 -14.38 -7.30
N LEU A 73 -9.75 -14.47 -6.35
CA LEU A 73 -9.96 -15.15 -5.06
C LEU A 73 -11.11 -14.50 -4.27
N ASN A 74 -11.14 -13.16 -4.18
CA ASN A 74 -12.20 -12.43 -3.48
C ASN A 74 -13.59 -12.58 -4.14
N LYS A 75 -13.65 -12.79 -5.47
CA LYS A 75 -14.91 -13.06 -6.19
C LYS A 75 -15.40 -14.48 -5.92
N ALA A 76 -14.51 -15.47 -5.91
CA ALA A 76 -14.84 -16.86 -5.59
C ALA A 76 -15.41 -17.00 -4.16
N ASP A 77 -14.79 -16.35 -3.16
CA ASP A 77 -15.26 -16.37 -1.77
C ASP A 77 -16.63 -15.69 -1.57
N GLN A 78 -17.02 -14.76 -2.45
CA GLN A 78 -18.33 -14.11 -2.42
C GLN A 78 -19.43 -14.95 -3.09
N GLU A 79 -19.08 -15.81 -4.05
CA GLU A 79 -20.03 -16.71 -4.70
C GLU A 79 -20.43 -17.88 -3.78
N ASP A 80 -19.50 -18.40 -2.97
CA ASP A 80 -19.79 -19.44 -1.97
C ASP A 80 -20.69 -18.93 -0.82
N LYS A 81 -20.52 -17.67 -0.36
CA LYS A 81 -21.36 -17.07 0.69
C LYS A 81 -22.80 -16.78 0.26
N LYS A 82 -23.10 -16.71 -1.04
CA LYS A 82 -24.49 -16.58 -1.53
C LYS A 82 -25.26 -17.91 -1.54
N GLY A 83 -24.59 -19.03 -1.26
CA GLY A 83 -25.19 -20.36 -1.21
C GLY A 83 -25.83 -20.75 0.13
N GLU A 84 -25.54 -20.04 1.23
CA GLU A 84 -25.97 -20.43 2.60
C GLU A 84 -27.21 -19.70 3.16
N GLU A 85 -27.82 -18.74 2.44
CA GLU A 85 -29.02 -18.01 2.92
C GLU A 85 -30.38 -18.62 2.48
N LYS A 86 -30.50 -19.95 2.42
CA LYS A 86 -31.83 -20.60 2.35
C LYS A 86 -31.94 -21.83 3.24
N GLY A 87 -32.35 -21.62 4.48
CA GLY A 87 -32.97 -22.66 5.30
C GLY A 87 -32.86 -22.39 6.80
N ASP A 88 -33.84 -21.69 7.38
CA ASP A 88 -34.78 -22.25 8.37
C ASP A 88 -35.64 -21.10 8.94
N GLU A 89 -36.81 -20.87 8.34
CA GLU A 89 -37.90 -20.15 9.00
C GLU A 89 -38.82 -21.20 9.65
N ASN A 90 -38.64 -21.47 10.94
CA ASN A 90 -39.72 -22.00 11.76
C ASN A 90 -39.90 -21.13 13.01
N LEU A 91 -40.78 -20.13 12.89
CA LEU A 91 -41.31 -19.38 14.01
C LEU A 91 -42.33 -20.26 14.76
N GLN A 92 -42.15 -20.41 16.08
CA GLN A 92 -43.26 -20.07 16.97
C GLN A 92 -42.80 -19.54 18.34
N PRO A 93 -43.58 -18.60 18.92
CA PRO A 93 -43.13 -17.66 19.94
C PRO A 93 -43.63 -18.03 21.35
N GLY A 94 -42.92 -17.51 22.35
CA GLY A 94 -43.49 -17.26 23.68
C GLY A 94 -42.95 -18.13 24.80
N LEU A 95 -42.14 -17.53 25.68
CA LEU A 95 -42.55 -17.35 27.07
C LEU A 95 -41.76 -16.19 27.70
N ALA A 96 -42.50 -15.45 28.51
CA ALA A 96 -42.28 -14.11 29.04
C ALA A 96 -41.30 -14.03 30.24
N MET A 97 -40.63 -12.86 30.36
CA MET A 97 -40.37 -12.11 31.61
C MET A 97 -39.37 -12.77 32.62
N ASP A 98 -38.45 -12.14 33.35
CA ASP A 98 -38.15 -10.77 33.80
C ASP A 98 -36.68 -10.74 34.28
N GLY A 99 -36.06 -9.56 34.45
CA GLY A 99 -35.06 -9.38 35.52
C GLY A 99 -33.77 -8.64 35.15
N GLU A 100 -33.71 -7.39 35.59
CA GLU A 100 -32.67 -6.37 35.43
C GLU A 100 -31.29 -6.73 36.04
N ALA A 101 -30.20 -6.20 35.45
CA ALA A 101 -29.20 -5.33 36.13
C ALA A 101 -27.95 -5.05 35.25
N LYS A 102 -27.73 -3.77 34.92
CA LYS A 102 -26.41 -3.16 34.60
C LYS A 102 -25.80 -2.60 35.91
N PRO A 103 -24.56 -2.05 35.97
CA PRO A 103 -23.38 -2.11 35.08
C PRO A 103 -21.98 -2.26 35.78
N GLU A 104 -20.92 -2.51 34.99
CA GLU A 104 -19.51 -2.00 35.03
C GLU A 104 -18.58 -2.20 36.27
N PRO A 105 -17.28 -1.81 36.24
CA PRO A 105 -16.15 -2.20 35.38
C PRO A 105 -14.88 -2.58 36.21
N ARG A 106 -13.74 -2.91 35.56
CA ARG A 106 -12.41 -2.57 36.09
C ARG A 106 -11.36 -2.44 35.00
#